data_AF-A0A699Q6F5-F1
#
_entry.id   AF-A0A699Q6F5-F1
#
_cell.length_a   1.000
_cell.length_b   1.000
_cell.length_c   1.000
_cell.angle_alpha   90.00
_cell.angle_beta   90.00
_cell.angle_gamma   90.00
#
_symmetry.space_group_name_H-M   'P 1'
#
loop_
_entity.id
_entity.type
_entity.pdbx_description
1 polymer ?
#
loop_
_entity_poly.entity_id
_entity_poly.type
_entity_poly.pdbx_seq_one_letter_code
_entity_poly.pdbx_strand_id
1 'polypeptide(L)'
;MEVGSKDRPPMLGPDNYGQWKSRIKRYIDTKPSHELIHYCLMNPPYKLAWAEKEVPISEGSPVTRTEKFKETYKNVSQDIRDQLNAE
;
A
#
# COMPACT_ATOMS: atom_id res chain seq x y z
N MET A 1 12.97 26.90 20.56
CA MET A 1 11.53 26.72 20.31
C MET A 1 11.39 25.60 19.29
N GLU A 2 11.12 24.38 19.76
CA GLU A 2 10.85 23.21 18.93
C GLU A 2 9.35 23.16 18.68
N VAL A 3 8.93 23.60 17.50
CA VAL A 3 7.54 23.57 17.04
C VAL A 3 7.32 22.26 16.28
N GLY A 4 6.28 21.50 16.65
CA GLY A 4 5.75 20.44 15.77
C GLY A 4 5.85 19.00 16.27
N SER A 5 5.59 18.70 17.54
CA SER A 5 5.46 17.30 18.01
C SER A 5 4.41 17.06 19.09
N LYS A 6 3.52 18.02 19.36
CA LYS A 6 2.56 17.94 20.48
C LYS A 6 1.20 17.30 20.15
N ASP A 7 0.87 17.15 18.87
CA ASP A 7 -0.38 16.53 18.41
C ASP A 7 -0.19 15.14 17.80
N ARG A 8 0.89 14.44 18.15
CA ARG A 8 0.96 13.02 17.85
C ARG A 8 -0.04 12.30 18.77
N PRO A 9 -0.96 11.49 18.23
CA PRO A 9 -1.76 10.60 19.06
C PRO A 9 -0.80 9.85 19.99
N PRO A 10 -1.08 9.75 21.30
CA PRO A 10 -0.18 9.10 22.27
C PRO A 10 0.17 7.65 21.90
N MET A 11 -0.55 7.08 20.93
CA MET A 11 -0.29 5.77 20.32
C MET A 11 1.00 5.68 19.49
N LEU A 12 1.64 6.79 19.10
CA LEU A 12 2.87 6.81 18.28
C LEU A 12 4.14 7.15 19.07
N GLY A 13 4.13 6.98 20.39
CA GLY A 13 5.35 7.04 21.20
C GLY A 13 6.29 5.84 20.89
N PRO A 14 7.61 6.04 20.80
CA PRO A 14 8.56 4.97 20.47
C PRO A 14 8.50 3.78 21.44
N ASP A 15 8.20 4.04 22.72
CA ASP A 15 8.05 3.01 23.75
C ASP A 15 6.84 2.09 23.55
N ASN A 16 5.89 2.50 22.71
CA ASN A 16 4.62 1.80 22.51
C ASN A 16 4.58 0.97 21.22
N TYR A 17 5.68 0.92 20.46
CA TYR A 17 5.74 0.23 19.16
C TYR A 17 5.40 -1.27 19.28
N GLY A 18 5.90 -1.95 20.31
CA GLY A 18 5.62 -3.38 20.52
C GLY A 18 4.13 -3.65 20.81
N GLN A 19 3.49 -2.82 21.63
CA GLN A 19 2.06 -2.94 21.92
C GLN A 19 1.22 -2.65 20.67
N TRP A 20 1.57 -1.61 19.93
CA TRP A 20 0.87 -1.23 18.70
C TRP A 20 0.97 -2.31 17.63
N LYS A 21 2.15 -2.90 17.44
CA LYS A 21 2.38 -4.05 16.56
C LYS A 21 1.49 -5.24 16.93
N SER A 22 1.36 -5.53 18.23
CA SER A 22 0.48 -6.61 18.73
C SER A 22 -1.01 -6.32 18.49
N ARG A 23 -1.45 -5.07 18.72
CA ARG A 23 -2.84 -4.64 18.47
C ARG A 23 -3.21 -4.73 16.99
N ILE A 24 -2.33 -4.27 16.10
CA ILE A 24 -2.54 -4.39 14.65
C ILE A 24 -2.61 -5.84 14.22
N LYS A 25 -1.71 -6.68 14.71
CA LYS A 25 -1.73 -8.11 14.38
C LYS A 25 -3.07 -8.75 14.76
N ARG A 26 -3.55 -8.52 16.00
CA ARG A 26 -4.87 -9.00 16.44
C ARG A 26 -6.01 -8.46 15.59
N TYR A 27 -5.98 -7.17 15.25
CA TYR A 27 -7.01 -6.56 14.42
C TYR A 27 -7.07 -7.23 13.04
N ILE A 28 -5.92 -7.42 12.39
CA ILE A 28 -5.82 -8.12 11.10
C ILE A 28 -6.37 -9.54 11.24
N ASP A 29 -5.91 -10.32 12.22
CA ASP A 29 -6.33 -11.71 12.43
C ASP A 29 -7.84 -11.87 12.68
N THR A 30 -8.53 -10.83 13.16
CA THR A 30 -9.99 -10.86 13.38
C THR A 30 -10.84 -10.48 12.16
N LYS A 31 -10.25 -9.94 11.09
CA LYS A 31 -11.01 -9.50 9.91
C LYS A 31 -11.26 -10.66 8.93
N PRO A 32 -12.40 -10.69 8.22
CA PRO A 32 -12.65 -11.70 7.19
C PRO A 32 -11.64 -11.63 6.03
N SER A 33 -11.06 -10.45 5.77
CA SER A 33 -9.99 -10.23 4.78
C SER A 33 -8.57 -10.49 5.32
N HIS A 34 -8.40 -11.14 6.48
CA HIS A 34 -7.09 -11.34 7.11
C HIS A 34 -6.09 -12.06 6.20
N GLU A 35 -6.51 -13.09 5.45
CA GLU A 35 -5.65 -13.82 4.50
C GLU A 35 -5.12 -12.91 3.39
N LEU A 36 -5.98 -12.04 2.82
CA LEU A 36 -5.61 -11.07 1.79
C LEU A 36 -4.66 -10.00 2.34
N ILE A 37 -4.88 -9.55 3.57
CA ILE A 37 -4.01 -8.58 4.24
C ILE A 37 -2.63 -9.21 4.49
N HIS A 38 -2.57 -10.45 5.00
CA HIS A 38 -1.32 -11.19 5.19
C HIS A 38 -0.60 -11.43 3.86
N TYR A 39 -1.33 -11.81 2.82
CA TYR A 39 -0.79 -11.98 1.47
C TYR A 39 -0.17 -10.69 0.95
N CYS A 40 -0.84 -9.54 1.09
CA CYS A 40 -0.31 -8.23 0.70
C CYS A 40 0.92 -7.80 1.51
N LEU A 41 1.04 -8.22 2.78
CA LEU A 41 2.21 -7.92 3.61
C LEU A 41 3.43 -8.78 3.24
N MET A 42 3.22 -10.07 2.92
CA MET A 42 4.28 -11.01 2.55
C MET A 42 4.70 -10.88 1.08
N ASN A 43 3.73 -10.58 0.21
CA ASN A 43 3.92 -10.32 -1.20
C ASN A 43 3.41 -8.90 -1.46
N PRO A 44 4.19 -7.87 -1.07
CA PRO A 44 3.82 -6.50 -1.37
C PRO A 44 3.56 -6.42 -2.88
N PRO A 45 2.37 -5.92 -3.31
CA PRO A 45 1.96 -5.93 -4.70
C PRO A 45 2.86 -5.08 -5.60
N TYR A 46 3.87 -4.41 -5.02
CA TYR A 46 4.92 -3.69 -5.72
C TYR A 46 6.24 -3.86 -4.97
N LYS A 47 7.32 -4.07 -5.73
CA LYS A 47 8.64 -3.65 -5.27
C LYS A 47 8.68 -2.13 -5.42
N LEU A 48 9.28 -1.41 -4.49
CA LEU A 48 9.63 0.01 -4.72
C LEU A 48 10.74 0.07 -5.77
N ALA A 49 10.37 -0.18 -7.02
CA ALA A 49 11.24 -0.24 -8.17
C ALA A 49 10.66 0.64 -9.29
N TRP A 50 11.54 1.14 -10.14
CA TRP A 50 11.12 1.78 -11.38
C TRP A 50 10.68 0.69 -12.35
N ALA A 51 9.42 0.72 -12.75
CA ALA A 51 8.90 -0.17 -13.77
C ALA A 51 8.84 0.60 -15.10
N GLU A 52 9.19 -0.07 -16.19
CA GLU A 52 9.10 0.46 -17.55
C GLU A 52 7.86 -0.12 -18.21
N LYS A 53 6.99 0.74 -18.75
CA LYS A 53 5.82 0.32 -19.52
C LYS A 53 5.88 0.94 -20.91
N GLU A 54 5.56 0.14 -21.92
CA GLU A 54 5.36 0.63 -23.28
C GLU A 54 3.96 1.22 -23.41
N VAL A 55 3.90 2.50 -23.78
CA VAL A 55 2.64 3.24 -23.99
C VAL A 55 2.65 3.75 -25.44
N PRO A 56 1.58 3.52 -26.22
CA PRO A 56 1.49 4.07 -27.57
C PRO A 56 1.47 5.61 -27.54
N ILE A 57 2.24 6.23 -28.43
CA ILE A 57 2.37 7.70 -28.48
C ILE A 57 1.06 8.36 -28.95
N SER A 58 0.27 7.65 -29.76
CA SER A 58 -1.12 7.98 -30.08
C SER A 58 -1.93 6.71 -30.34
N GLU A 59 -3.25 6.80 -30.20
CA GLU A 59 -4.18 5.74 -30.60
C GLU A 59 -3.89 5.29 -32.05
N GLY A 60 -3.63 3.99 -32.24
CA GLY A 60 -3.33 3.38 -33.54
C GLY A 60 -1.90 3.55 -34.09
N SER A 61 -0.97 4.19 -33.36
CA SER A 61 0.42 4.32 -33.81
C SER A 61 1.24 3.04 -33.54
N PRO A 62 2.04 2.55 -34.52
CA PRO A 62 2.99 1.46 -34.28
C PRO A 62 4.18 1.88 -33.42
N VAL A 63 4.31 3.18 -33.11
CA VAL A 63 5.40 3.73 -32.30
C VAL A 63 4.97 3.79 -30.85
N THR A 64 5.63 2.98 -30.02
CA THR A 64 5.49 2.96 -28.56
C THR A 64 6.62 3.75 -27.90
N ARG A 65 6.32 4.42 -26.78
CA ARG A 65 7.31 5.05 -25.91
C ARG A 65 7.40 4.27 -24.61
N THR A 66 8.63 4.04 -24.16
CA THR A 66 8.89 3.47 -22.84
C THR A 66 8.80 4.58 -21.79
N GLU A 67 7.84 4.47 -20.88
CA GLU A 67 7.72 5.35 -19.72
C GLU A 67 8.11 4.64 -18.43
N LYS A 68 8.99 5.29 -17.66
CA LYS A 68 9.33 4.87 -16.30
C LYS A 68 8.26 5.38 -15.35
N PHE A 69 7.50 4.46 -14.78
CA PHE A 69 6.53 4.78 -13.75
C PHE A 69 7.01 4.27 -12.41
N LYS A 70 6.71 5.05 -11.38
CA LYS A 70 6.86 4.61 -10.00
C LYS A 70 5.60 3.84 -9.65
N GLU A 71 5.71 2.53 -9.46
CA GLU A 71 4.60 1.72 -8.97
C GLU A 71 4.13 2.29 -7.63
N THR A 72 2.88 2.75 -7.62
CA THR A 72 2.21 3.33 -6.46
C THR A 72 0.91 2.59 -6.22
N TYR A 73 0.38 2.67 -4.99
CA TYR A 73 -0.84 1.99 -4.53
C TYR A 73 -2.09 2.18 -5.43
N LYS A 74 -2.08 3.15 -6.36
CA LYS A 74 -3.19 3.45 -7.27
C LYS A 74 -3.52 2.31 -8.25
N ASN A 75 -2.62 1.35 -8.50
CA ASN A 75 -2.84 0.21 -9.40
C ASN A 75 -3.28 -1.11 -8.72
N VAL A 76 -3.59 -1.12 -7.42
CA VAL A 76 -4.26 -2.28 -6.81
C VAL A 76 -5.52 -2.59 -7.61
N SER A 77 -5.62 -3.82 -8.13
CA SER A 77 -6.80 -4.28 -8.88
C SER A 77 -8.07 -3.92 -8.11
N GLN A 78 -9.04 -3.32 -8.78
CA GLN A 78 -10.26 -2.83 -8.15
C GLN A 78 -10.97 -3.95 -7.37
N ASP A 79 -10.88 -5.19 -7.86
CA ASP A 79 -11.34 -6.40 -7.19
C ASP A 79 -10.77 -6.61 -5.77
N ILE A 80 -9.47 -6.36 -5.56
CA ILE A 80 -8.83 -6.46 -4.24
C ILE A 80 -9.35 -5.36 -3.30
N ARG A 81 -9.60 -4.16 -3.84
CA ARG A 81 -10.17 -3.05 -3.05
C ARG A 81 -11.60 -3.35 -2.66
N ASP A 82 -12.38 -3.88 -3.58
CA ASP A 82 -13.78 -4.20 -3.35
C ASP A 82 -13.90 -5.32 -2.32
N GLN A 83 -13.03 -6.34 -2.36
CA GLN A 83 -12.96 -7.39 -1.34
C GLN A 83 -12.53 -6.88 0.04
N LEU A 84 -11.65 -5.88 0.12
CA LEU A 84 -11.25 -5.25 1.38
C LEU A 84 -12.35 -4.37 1.98
N ASN A 85 -13.23 -3.81 1.14
CA ASN A 85 -14.28 -2.88 1.54
C ASN A 85 -15.67 -3.54 1.68
N ALA A 86 -15.82 -4.82 1.33
CA ALA A 86 -17.08 -5.57 1.37
C ALA A 86 -17.53 -6.01 2.79
N GLU A 87 -17.25 -5.19 3.82
CA GLU A 87 -17.74 -5.40 5.18
C GLU A 87 -19.26 -5.18 5.30
#